data_AF-A0A3G5UAJ2-F1
#
_entry.id   AF-A0A3G5UAJ2-F1
#
_cell.length_a   1.000
_cell.length_b   1.000
_cell.length_c   1.000
_cell.angle_alpha   90.00
_cell.angle_beta   90.00
_cell.angle_gamma   90.00
#
_symmetry.space_group_name_H-M   'P 1'
#
loop_
_entity.id
_entity.type
_entity.pdbx_description
1 polymer ?
#
loop_
_entity_poly.entity_id
_entity_poly.type
_entity_poly.pdbx_seq_one_letter_code
_entity_poly.pdbx_strand_id
1 'polypeptide(L)'
;MGMTLEELEKCYIKALIEGAEYVAVQIEIDGFHSEEVIINDKYNIDSELKYYKKTYNENLEHRWTPGIRIIGFAYGYSFSEILHELGLLVK
;
A
#
# COMPACT_ATOMS: atom_id res chain seq x y z
N MET A 1 3.53 11.37 -4.97
CA MET A 1 3.33 10.37 -6.06
C MET A 1 1.85 10.37 -6.44
N GLY A 2 1.50 10.01 -7.66
CA GLY A 2 0.09 9.84 -8.02
C GLY A 2 -0.53 8.66 -7.26
N MET A 3 -1.81 8.73 -6.90
CA MET A 3 -2.54 7.63 -6.27
C MET A 3 -3.18 6.77 -7.36
N THR A 4 -2.35 5.96 -8.04
CA THR A 4 -2.80 5.06 -9.12
C THR A 4 -2.25 3.65 -8.94
N LEU A 5 -2.88 2.67 -9.58
CA LEU A 5 -2.42 1.28 -9.58
C LEU A 5 -1.02 1.14 -10.17
N GLU A 6 -0.70 1.92 -11.21
CA GLU A 6 0.64 1.96 -11.81
C GLU A 6 1.71 2.45 -10.83
N GLU A 7 1.41 3.48 -10.03
CA GLU A 7 2.36 4.01 -9.06
C GLU A 7 2.54 3.07 -7.86
N LEU A 8 1.49 2.35 -7.45
CA LEU A 8 1.59 1.27 -6.47
C LEU A 8 2.49 0.14 -7.00
N GLU A 9 2.31 -0.26 -8.27
CA GLU A 9 3.16 -1.27 -8.90
C GLU A 9 4.63 -0.82 -8.96
N LYS A 10 4.90 0.44 -9.35
CA LYS A 10 6.25 1.00 -9.33
C LYS A 10 6.86 1.00 -7.93
N CYS A 11 6.07 1.32 -6.90
CA CYS A 11 6.50 1.27 -5.50
C CYS A 11 6.95 -0.14 -5.11
N TYR A 12 6.15 -1.16 -5.41
CA TYR A 12 6.46 -2.56 -5.08
C TYR A 12 7.66 -3.09 -5.88
N ILE A 13 7.79 -2.72 -7.16
CA ILE A 13 8.95 -3.09 -7.98
C ILE A 13 10.24 -2.45 -7.43
N LYS A 14 10.18 -1.18 -7.01
CA LYS A 14 11.33 -0.53 -6.37
C LYS A 14 11.72 -1.23 -5.07
N ALA A 15 10.75 -1.61 -4.24
CA ALA A 15 10.98 -2.36 -3.02
C ALA A 15 11.77 -3.67 -3.29
N LEU A 16 11.42 -4.40 -4.35
CA LEU A 16 12.15 -5.61 -4.77
C LEU A 16 13.57 -5.29 -5.25
N ILE A 17 13.75 -4.26 -6.08
CA ILE A 17 15.06 -3.86 -6.61
C ILE A 17 16.00 -3.40 -5.50
N GLU A 18 15.48 -2.64 -4.54
CA GLU A 18 16.24 -2.07 -3.42
C GLU A 18 16.39 -3.05 -2.24
N GLY A 19 15.74 -4.22 -2.31
CA GLY A 19 15.80 -5.23 -1.26
C GLY A 19 15.17 -4.76 0.05
N ALA A 20 14.10 -3.97 -0.03
CA ALA A 20 13.34 -3.53 1.14
C ALA A 20 12.79 -4.73 1.94
N GLU A 21 12.65 -4.56 3.26
CA GLU A 21 12.13 -5.61 4.13
C GLU A 21 10.60 -5.65 4.15
N TYR A 22 9.95 -4.51 3.89
CA TYR A 22 8.51 -4.35 4.01
C TYR A 22 7.92 -3.51 2.87
N VAL A 23 6.68 -3.83 2.53
CA VAL A 23 5.76 -2.98 1.76
C VAL A 23 4.50 -2.74 2.58
N ALA A 24 3.82 -1.64 2.31
CA ALA A 24 2.60 -1.31 3.02
C ALA A 24 1.59 -0.58 2.14
N VAL A 25 0.32 -0.73 2.51
CA VAL A 25 -0.79 0.09 2.01
C VAL A 25 -1.55 0.69 3.19
N GLN A 26 -2.02 1.91 3.02
CA GLN A 26 -3.01 2.55 3.89
C GLN A 26 -4.36 2.50 3.19
N ILE A 27 -5.38 2.00 3.87
CA ILE A 27 -6.71 1.74 3.33
C ILE A 27 -7.75 2.56 4.08
N GLU A 28 -8.56 3.27 3.33
CA GLU A 28 -9.79 3.91 3.79
C GLU A 28 -10.98 2.96 3.52
N ILE A 29 -11.83 2.79 4.54
CA ILE A 29 -13.05 2.00 4.46
C ILE A 29 -14.23 2.86 4.93
N ASP A 30 -15.23 3.04 4.07
CA ASP A 30 -16.43 3.81 4.39
C ASP A 30 -17.13 3.28 5.66
N GLY A 31 -17.40 4.19 6.59
CA GLY A 31 -18.05 3.87 7.87
C GLY A 31 -17.09 3.48 8.99
N PHE A 32 -15.79 3.35 8.72
CA PHE A 32 -14.78 3.14 9.76
C PHE A 32 -14.34 4.49 10.32
N HIS A 33 -13.89 4.51 11.58
CA HIS A 33 -13.46 5.74 12.26
C HIS A 33 -12.05 6.18 11.90
N SER A 34 -11.22 5.28 11.40
CA SER A 34 -9.83 5.52 11.06
C SER A 34 -9.40 4.60 9.92
N GLU A 35 -8.36 5.02 9.22
CA GLU A 35 -7.72 4.22 8.17
C GLU A 35 -7.01 3.00 8.77
N GLU A 36 -6.88 1.95 7.97
CA GLU A 36 -6.08 0.77 8.29
C GLU A 36 -4.71 0.85 7.60
N VAL A 37 -3.65 0.35 8.24
CA VAL A 37 -2.34 0.17 7.60
C VAL A 37 -2.01 -1.31 7.60
N ILE A 38 -1.85 -1.88 6.40
CA ILE A 38 -1.44 -3.27 6.21
C ILE A 38 0.03 -3.26 5.82
N ILE A 39 0.87 -3.96 6.58
CA ILE A 39 2.31 -4.09 6.34
C ILE A 39 2.63 -5.56 6.10
N ASN A 40 3.31 -5.85 5.01
CA ASN A 40 3.71 -7.19 4.62
C ASN A 40 5.24 -7.26 4.50
N ASP A 41 5.81 -8.39 4.90
CA ASP A 41 7.23 -8.67 4.66
C ASP A 41 7.53 -8.89 3.17
N LYS A 42 8.82 -8.79 2.83
CA LYS A 42 9.32 -8.90 1.46
C LYS A 42 8.95 -10.18 0.72
N TYR A 43 8.68 -11.28 1.42
CA TYR A 43 8.33 -12.55 0.78
C TYR A 43 6.92 -12.54 0.19
N ASN A 44 6.08 -11.60 0.62
CA ASN A 44 4.71 -11.48 0.16
C ASN A 44 4.53 -10.46 -0.97
N ILE A 45 5.56 -9.68 -1.34
CA ILE A 45 5.44 -8.55 -2.29
C ILE A 45 4.80 -8.98 -3.62
N ASP A 46 5.29 -10.06 -4.24
CA ASP A 46 4.77 -10.52 -5.55
C ASP A 46 3.30 -10.95 -5.47
N SER A 47 2.93 -11.65 -4.40
CA SER A 47 1.58 -12.16 -4.21
C SER A 47 0.60 -11.03 -3.89
N GLU A 48 1.01 -10.09 -3.04
CA GLU A 48 0.28 -8.87 -2.69
C GLU A 48 0.07 -7.99 -3.93
N LEU A 49 1.12 -7.71 -4.71
CA LEU A 49 0.98 -6.90 -5.92
C LEU A 49 0.00 -7.54 -6.92
N LYS A 50 0.09 -8.85 -7.11
CA LYS A 50 -0.84 -9.59 -7.97
C LYS A 50 -2.28 -9.52 -7.44
N TYR A 51 -2.45 -9.58 -6.12
CA TYR A 51 -3.75 -9.38 -5.48
C TYR A 51 -4.28 -7.98 -5.79
N TYR A 52 -3.53 -6.91 -5.48
CA TYR A 52 -3.99 -5.54 -5.70
C TYR A 52 -4.34 -5.24 -7.16
N LYS A 53 -3.52 -5.71 -8.11
CA LYS A 53 -3.81 -5.56 -9.56
C LYS A 53 -5.11 -6.25 -9.98
N LYS A 54 -5.46 -7.36 -9.32
CA LYS A 54 -6.71 -8.08 -9.57
C LYS A 54 -7.91 -7.40 -8.89
N THR A 55 -7.73 -6.87 -7.69
CA THR A 55 -8.84 -6.46 -6.81
C THR A 55 -9.15 -4.97 -6.84
N TYR A 56 -8.20 -4.11 -7.24
CA TYR A 56 -8.35 -2.66 -7.32
C TYR A 56 -8.29 -2.14 -8.75
N ASN A 57 -9.03 -1.07 -9.03
CA ASN A 57 -9.00 -0.37 -10.31
C ASN A 57 -7.83 0.62 -10.40
N GLU A 58 -7.72 1.35 -11.52
CA GLU A 58 -6.61 2.30 -11.74
C GLU A 58 -6.55 3.42 -10.70
N ASN A 59 -7.69 3.77 -10.08
CA ASN A 59 -7.80 4.79 -9.04
C ASN A 59 -7.70 4.19 -7.62
N LEU A 60 -7.21 2.96 -7.51
CA LEU A 60 -7.02 2.26 -6.23
C LEU A 60 -8.31 2.07 -5.41
N GLU A 61 -9.46 1.99 -6.09
CA GLU A 61 -10.74 1.61 -5.47
C GLU A 61 -11.05 0.15 -5.74
N HIS A 62 -11.55 -0.55 -4.71
CA HIS A 62 -11.83 -1.98 -4.78
C HIS A 62 -12.94 -2.27 -5.79
N ARG A 63 -12.68 -3.16 -6.75
CA ARG A 63 -13.54 -3.40 -7.93
C ARG A 63 -14.92 -3.96 -7.60
N TRP A 64 -15.05 -4.67 -6.48
CA TRP A 64 -16.29 -5.37 -6.10
C TRP A 64 -16.93 -4.88 -4.81
N THR A 65 -16.22 -4.04 -4.06
CA THR A 65 -16.68 -3.56 -2.75
C THR A 65 -16.52 -2.05 -2.72
N PRO A 66 -17.54 -1.30 -3.15
CA PRO A 66 -17.52 0.16 -3.09
C PRO A 66 -17.23 0.66 -1.67
N GLY A 67 -16.53 1.79 -1.57
CA GLY A 67 -16.16 2.37 -0.28
C GLY A 67 -14.88 1.81 0.33
N ILE A 68 -14.13 0.95 -0.36
CA ILE A 68 -12.78 0.53 0.03
C ILE A 68 -11.76 1.11 -0.96
N ARG A 69 -10.80 1.88 -0.46
CA ARG A 69 -9.78 2.53 -1.27
C ARG A 69 -8.40 2.49 -0.62
N ILE A 70 -7.37 2.19 -1.40
CA ILE A 70 -5.98 2.41 -0.98
C ILE A 70 -5.68 3.90 -1.18
N ILE A 71 -5.32 4.58 -0.09
CA ILE A 71 -5.07 6.02 -0.04
C ILE A 71 -3.60 6.37 0.24
N GLY A 72 -2.78 5.36 0.50
CA GLY A 72 -1.33 5.50 0.66
C GLY A 72 -0.65 4.16 0.43
N PHE A 73 0.61 4.20 0.01
CA PHE A 73 1.46 3.02 -0.10
C PHE A 73 2.92 3.41 0.03
N ALA A 74 3.73 2.51 0.59
CA ALA A 74 5.13 2.74 0.87
C ALA A 74 5.92 1.41 0.88
N TYR A 75 7.24 1.51 0.88
CA TYR A 75 8.15 0.44 1.25
C TYR A 75 9.20 0.96 2.24
N GLY A 76 9.86 0.06 2.94
CA GLY A 76 10.91 0.44 3.89
C GLY A 76 11.61 -0.76 4.51
N TYR A 77 12.60 -0.47 5.33
CA TYR A 77 13.43 -1.46 6.04
C TYR A 77 13.01 -1.63 7.50
N SER A 78 12.07 -0.82 7.98
CA SER A 78 11.47 -0.92 9.32
C SER A 78 10.04 -0.40 9.36
N PHE A 79 9.26 -0.79 10.37
CA PHE A 79 7.90 -0.27 10.55
C PHE A 79 7.87 1.24 10.83
N SER A 80 8.86 1.79 11.53
CA SER A 80 8.95 3.24 11.77
C SER A 80 9.15 4.01 10.46
N GLU A 81 9.94 3.46 9.54
CA GLU A 81 10.15 4.05 8.22
C GLU A 81 8.87 4.01 7.38
N ILE A 82 8.12 2.89 7.40
CA ILE A 82 6.80 2.82 6.77
C ILE A 82 5.87 3.93 7.29
N LEU A 83 5.79 4.10 8.61
CA LEU A 83 4.95 5.16 9.20
C LEU A 83 5.44 6.56 8.82
N HIS A 84 6.76 6.77 8.68
CA HIS A 84 7.34 8.01 8.18
C HIS A 84 6.93 8.30 6.74
N GLU A 85 7.12 7.33 5.84
CA GLU A 85 6.82 7.46 4.41
C GLU A 85 5.32 7.66 4.14
N LEU A 86 4.46 7.05 4.96
CA LEU A 86 3.02 7.27 4.93
C LEU A 86 2.58 8.59 5.60
N GLY A 87 3.50 9.34 6.24
CA GLY A 87 3.18 10.59 6.94
C GLY A 87 2.34 10.40 8.20
N LEU A 88 2.39 9.22 8.82
CA LEU A 88 1.59 8.83 9.99
C LEU A 88 2.35 8.98 11.33
N LEU A 89 3.63 9.32 11.29
CA LEU A 89 4.38 9.65 12.49
C LEU A 89 3.85 10.96 13.11
N VAL A 90 3.21 10.83 14.26
CA VAL A 90 2.82 11.97 15.09
C VAL A 90 4.09 12.61 15.67
N LYS A 91 4.23 13.91 15.50
CA LYS A 91 5.33 14.72 16.07
C LYS A 91 5.22 14.84 17.58
#